data_AF-H9GU74-F1
#
_entry.id   AF-H9GU74-F1
#
_cell.length_a   1.000
_cell.length_b   1.000
_cell.length_c   1.000
_cell.angle_alpha   90.00
_cell.angle_beta   90.00
_cell.angle_gamma   90.00
#
_symmetry.space_group_name_H-M   'P 1'
#
loop_
_entity.id
_entity.type
_entity.pdbx_description
1 polymer ?
#
loop_
_entity_poly.entity_id
_entity_poly.type
_entity_poly.pdbx_seq_one_letter_code
_entity_poly.pdbx_strand_id
1 'polypeptide(L)'
;MLEWQVVKQQGLVATRKARLLMLLLALMGIQEIQASRACGQPPVSLNRIVKGKDAVPGEFPWQISLQLNQRHVCGGSLISEDWVITAAHCFYQFRDLSQYQVLLGVTQLSNPGPQACCLGVQQVIIHPMYAGHTTSGDIALVQLSRKVQYSYLILPICLPDASLKFPPGKVCWVTGWGNLRHSVNLPSPQTLQKVKVPIIDSKKCAELYRKNMGDGLNPRIIQDDMICAGYPEGRRDACKGDSGGPMVCLIGQSWVLAGIVSWGEGCAIKNRPGVYSRLTYYENWIHSYIPEIQFVKEPSDPTPRDWQKEIRAQKHPGVHLPGYASPLSVSLLIFSICLLILM
;
A
#
# COMPACT_ATOMS: atom_id res chain seq x y z
N MET A 1 10.56 -48.25 52.17
CA MET A 1 11.77 -47.51 51.69
C MET A 1 11.96 -47.54 50.17
N LEU A 2 11.41 -48.50 49.42
CA LEU A 2 11.59 -48.61 47.97
C LEU A 2 10.72 -47.65 47.13
N GLU A 3 9.53 -47.25 47.60
CA GLU A 3 8.64 -46.33 46.84
C GLU A 3 9.17 -44.90 46.73
N TRP A 4 9.92 -44.41 47.72
CA TRP A 4 10.48 -43.06 47.72
C TRP A 4 11.65 -42.87 46.74
N GLN A 5 12.34 -43.95 46.35
CA GLN A 5 13.46 -43.88 45.41
C GLN A 5 12.97 -43.78 43.95
N VAL A 6 11.83 -44.43 43.63
CA VAL A 6 11.23 -44.38 42.28
C VAL A 6 10.70 -42.99 41.94
N VAL A 7 10.03 -42.33 42.91
CA VAL A 7 9.51 -40.95 42.72
C VAL A 7 10.65 -39.94 42.51
N LYS A 8 11.78 -40.09 43.22
CA LYS A 8 12.97 -39.23 43.03
C LYS A 8 13.63 -39.43 41.66
N GLN A 9 13.73 -40.66 41.16
CA GLN A 9 14.27 -40.94 39.82
C GLN A 9 13.37 -40.39 38.71
N GLN A 10 12.05 -40.52 38.84
CA GLN A 10 11.09 -39.98 37.86
C GLN A 10 11.12 -38.43 37.82
N GLY A 11 11.24 -37.77 38.97
CA GLY A 11 11.40 -36.31 39.06
C GLY A 11 12.72 -35.79 38.47
N LEU A 12 13.83 -36.53 38.63
CA LEU A 12 15.13 -36.17 38.06
C LEU A 12 15.17 -36.36 36.53
N VAL A 13 14.47 -37.36 36.00
CA VAL A 13 14.35 -37.59 34.55
C VAL A 13 13.41 -36.55 33.92
N ALA A 14 12.32 -36.18 34.59
CA ALA A 14 11.40 -35.14 34.12
C ALA A 14 12.09 -33.76 34.06
N THR A 15 12.89 -33.41 35.06
CA THR A 15 13.65 -32.14 35.09
C THR A 15 14.75 -32.09 34.04
N ARG A 16 15.43 -33.21 33.75
CA ARG A 16 16.41 -33.29 32.64
C ARG A 16 15.76 -33.17 31.27
N LYS A 17 14.60 -33.80 31.05
CA LYS A 17 13.81 -33.67 29.81
C LYS A 17 13.28 -32.25 29.60
N ALA A 18 12.80 -31.60 30.67
CA ALA A 18 12.34 -30.20 30.60
C ALA A 18 13.48 -29.22 30.30
N ARG A 19 14.67 -29.41 30.88
CA ARG A 19 15.87 -28.61 30.57
C ARG A 19 16.35 -28.83 29.13
N LEU A 20 16.31 -30.07 28.63
CA LEU A 20 16.65 -30.36 27.24
C LEU A 20 15.63 -29.77 26.26
N LEU A 21 14.33 -29.79 26.59
CA LEU A 21 13.29 -29.15 25.79
C LEU A 21 13.43 -27.62 25.78
N MET A 22 13.76 -27.00 26.92
CA MET A 22 14.01 -25.55 27.01
C MET A 22 15.29 -25.15 26.25
N LEU A 23 16.35 -25.97 26.29
CA LEU A 23 17.54 -25.78 25.45
C LEU A 23 17.25 -26.00 23.97
N LEU A 24 16.43 -26.99 23.60
CA LEU A 24 16.01 -27.22 22.22
C LEU A 24 15.09 -26.10 21.70
N LEU A 25 14.23 -25.53 22.55
CA LEU A 25 13.43 -24.35 22.23
C LEU A 25 14.29 -23.07 22.16
N ALA A 26 15.39 -22.99 22.90
CA ALA A 26 16.38 -21.91 22.78
C ALA A 26 17.31 -22.08 21.56
N LEU A 27 17.55 -23.32 21.12
CA LEU A 27 18.34 -23.68 19.93
C LEU A 27 17.51 -23.66 18.64
N MET A 28 16.19 -23.85 18.72
CA MET A 28 15.23 -23.37 17.72
C MET A 28 15.11 -21.85 17.86
N GLY A 29 16.25 -21.18 17.66
CA GLY A 29 16.36 -19.74 17.75
C GLY A 29 15.15 -19.11 17.08
N ILE A 30 14.58 -18.12 17.76
CA ILE A 30 13.73 -17.14 17.09
C ILE A 30 14.62 -16.64 15.94
N GLN A 31 14.42 -17.20 14.74
CA GLN A 31 14.87 -16.55 13.54
C GLN A 31 14.11 -15.25 13.60
N GLU A 32 14.77 -14.19 14.07
CA GLU A 32 14.40 -12.84 13.70
C GLU A 32 14.16 -12.95 12.20
N ILE A 33 12.89 -12.82 11.80
CA ILE A 33 12.56 -12.65 10.40
C ILE A 33 13.24 -11.34 10.07
N GLN A 34 14.48 -11.44 9.59
CA GLN A 34 15.29 -10.31 9.22
C GLN A 34 14.53 -9.73 8.04
N ALA A 35 13.71 -8.73 8.35
CA ALA A 35 12.84 -8.10 7.38
C ALA A 35 13.75 -7.70 6.23
N SER A 36 13.54 -8.31 5.06
CA SER A 36 14.46 -8.11 3.95
C SER A 36 14.52 -6.61 3.67
N ARG A 37 15.72 -6.05 3.51
CA ARG A 37 15.91 -4.65 3.09
C ARG A 37 15.31 -4.36 1.71
N ALA A 38 14.69 -5.35 1.04
CA ALA A 38 14.03 -5.14 -0.23
C ALA A 38 12.78 -4.27 -0.03
N CYS A 39 12.75 -3.15 -0.74
CA CYS A 39 11.60 -2.27 -0.81
C CYS A 39 10.40 -2.95 -1.48
N GLY A 40 9.18 -2.46 -1.21
CA GLY A 40 7.99 -2.85 -1.98
C GLY A 40 7.56 -4.31 -1.84
N GLN A 41 8.01 -5.01 -0.78
CA GLN A 41 7.72 -6.42 -0.51
C GLN A 41 6.97 -6.57 0.82
N PRO A 42 5.66 -6.29 0.87
CA PRO A 42 4.90 -6.40 2.10
C PRO A 42 4.65 -7.86 2.47
N PRO A 43 4.59 -8.18 3.78
CA PRO A 43 4.34 -9.54 4.27
C PRO A 43 2.91 -10.02 3.98
N VAL A 44 1.97 -9.09 3.74
CA VAL A 44 0.59 -9.37 3.40
C VAL A 44 0.33 -9.01 1.94
N SER A 45 -0.23 -9.95 1.18
CA SER A 45 -0.60 -9.70 -0.22
C SER A 45 -1.74 -8.67 -0.34
N LEU A 46 -1.50 -7.60 -1.12
CA LEU A 46 -2.49 -6.56 -1.43
C LEU A 46 -3.65 -7.05 -2.30
N ASN A 47 -3.61 -8.28 -2.81
CA ASN A 47 -4.70 -8.85 -3.61
C ASN A 47 -5.84 -9.42 -2.77
N ARG A 48 -5.65 -9.56 -1.45
CA ARG A 48 -6.65 -10.13 -0.56
C ARG A 48 -7.62 -9.03 -0.08
N ILE A 49 -8.73 -8.86 -0.79
CA ILE A 49 -9.83 -8.00 -0.33
C ILE A 49 -10.52 -8.70 0.86
N VAL A 50 -10.04 -8.43 2.07
CA VAL A 50 -10.73 -8.81 3.30
C VAL A 50 -11.62 -7.65 3.72
N LYS A 51 -12.95 -7.83 3.66
CA LYS A 51 -13.95 -6.98 4.31
C LYS A 51 -13.97 -5.47 3.96
N GLY A 52 -13.83 -5.11 2.68
CA GLY A 52 -14.23 -3.78 2.20
C GLY A 52 -13.07 -2.86 1.77
N LYS A 53 -13.19 -1.56 2.08
CA LYS A 53 -12.20 -0.50 1.74
C LYS A 53 -11.09 -0.37 2.78
N ASP A 54 -11.18 -1.08 3.90
CA ASP A 54 -10.19 -1.01 4.98
C ASP A 54 -8.93 -1.80 4.61
N ALA A 55 -7.77 -1.22 4.92
CA ALA A 55 -6.50 -1.94 4.89
C ALA A 55 -6.35 -2.79 6.14
N VAL A 56 -5.60 -3.89 6.01
CA VAL A 56 -5.22 -4.73 7.15
C VAL A 56 -3.79 -4.42 7.61
N PRO A 57 -3.43 -4.70 8.88
CA PRO A 57 -2.06 -4.50 9.36
C PRO A 57 -1.02 -5.19 8.47
N GLY A 58 0.04 -4.46 8.11
CA GLY A 58 1.14 -4.93 7.28
C GLY A 58 0.86 -4.97 5.77
N GLU A 59 -0.32 -4.53 5.32
CA GLU A 59 -0.65 -4.49 3.89
C GLU A 59 0.06 -3.36 3.14
N PHE A 60 0.26 -2.21 3.80
CA PHE A 60 0.96 -1.04 3.26
C PHE A 60 2.00 -0.54 4.28
N PRO A 61 3.08 -1.30 4.52
CA PRO A 61 4.04 -1.04 5.60
C PRO A 61 4.90 0.22 5.39
N TRP A 62 4.85 0.82 4.20
CA TRP A 62 5.48 2.10 3.88
C TRP A 62 4.59 3.31 4.19
N GLN A 63 3.29 3.12 4.41
CA GLN A 63 2.38 4.21 4.70
C GLN A 63 2.77 4.91 6.00
N ILE A 64 2.91 6.23 5.95
CA ILE A 64 3.10 7.05 7.14
C ILE A 64 1.95 8.03 7.34
N SER A 65 1.77 8.46 8.59
CA SER A 65 0.92 9.58 8.96
C SER A 65 1.84 10.74 9.35
N LEU A 66 1.88 11.77 8.52
CA LEU A 66 2.53 13.03 8.86
C LEU A 66 1.58 13.79 9.78
N GLN A 67 2.09 14.14 10.95
CA GLN A 67 1.31 14.79 11.99
C GLN A 67 1.90 16.15 12.33
N LEU A 68 1.00 17.10 12.57
CA LEU A 68 1.31 18.42 13.10
C LEU A 68 0.58 18.57 14.43
N ASN A 69 1.31 18.88 15.50
CA ASN A 69 0.76 18.94 16.85
C ASN A 69 -0.05 17.67 17.20
N GLN A 70 0.53 16.49 16.90
CA GLN A 70 -0.04 15.17 17.13
C GLN A 70 -1.34 14.85 16.37
N ARG A 71 -1.71 15.68 15.38
CA ARG A 71 -2.87 15.47 14.52
C ARG A 71 -2.42 15.14 13.11
N HIS A 72 -3.02 14.12 12.52
CA HIS A 72 -2.80 13.78 11.11
C HIS A 72 -3.15 14.96 10.21
N VAL A 73 -2.22 15.31 9.32
CA VAL A 73 -2.40 16.39 8.33
C VAL A 73 -2.18 15.89 6.90
N CYS A 74 -1.27 14.93 6.70
CA CYS A 74 -0.97 14.33 5.41
C CYS A 74 -0.53 12.87 5.56
N GLY A 75 -0.59 12.13 4.47
CA GLY A 75 0.13 10.87 4.30
C GLY A 75 1.58 11.07 3.85
N GLY A 76 2.22 9.96 3.52
CA GLY A 76 3.57 9.90 2.98
C GLY A 76 3.98 8.45 2.76
N SER A 77 5.20 8.25 2.26
CA SER A 77 5.80 6.93 2.09
C SER A 77 7.20 6.88 2.68
N LEU A 78 7.48 5.85 3.47
CA LEU A 78 8.84 5.51 3.86
C LEU A 78 9.61 4.98 2.65
N ILE A 79 10.77 5.55 2.34
CA ILE A 79 11.61 5.18 1.18
C ILE A 79 12.98 4.64 1.58
N SER A 80 13.46 4.94 2.79
CA SER A 80 14.66 4.34 3.41
C SER A 80 14.46 4.11 4.92
N GLU A 81 15.53 3.84 5.68
CA GLU A 81 15.46 3.77 7.14
C GLU A 81 15.18 5.13 7.80
N ASP A 82 15.47 6.24 7.13
CA ASP A 82 15.44 7.59 7.69
C ASP A 82 14.86 8.65 6.75
N TRP A 83 14.36 8.25 5.58
CA TRP A 83 13.74 9.15 4.61
C TRP A 83 12.30 8.78 4.32
N VAL A 84 11.45 9.80 4.35
CA VAL A 84 10.06 9.78 3.92
C VAL A 84 9.89 10.72 2.74
N ILE A 85 9.02 10.35 1.81
CA ILE A 85 8.59 11.20 0.70
C ILE A 85 7.09 11.53 0.84
N THR A 86 6.73 12.78 0.58
CA THR A 86 5.35 13.30 0.69
C THR A 86 5.16 14.49 -0.25
N ALA A 87 4.02 15.18 -0.19
CA ALA A 87 3.74 16.36 -1.00
C ALA A 87 4.30 17.64 -0.35
N ALA A 88 4.76 18.59 -1.16
CA ALA A 88 5.32 19.86 -0.67
C ALA A 88 4.25 20.71 0.03
N HIS A 89 3.00 20.68 -0.45
CA HIS A 89 1.91 21.46 0.15
C HIS A 89 1.58 21.07 1.59
N CYS A 90 2.04 19.90 2.06
CA CYS A 90 1.92 19.49 3.47
C CYS A 90 2.74 20.39 4.42
N PHE A 91 3.65 21.20 3.89
CA PHE A 91 4.53 22.12 4.61
C PHE A 91 4.29 23.60 4.29
N TYR A 92 3.21 23.95 3.57
CA TYR A 92 2.97 25.30 3.00
C TYR A 92 2.84 26.45 4.02
N GLN A 93 2.96 26.19 5.32
CA GLN A 93 2.92 27.22 6.37
C GLN A 93 4.17 27.28 7.24
N PHE A 94 5.27 26.60 6.86
CA PHE A 94 6.54 26.50 7.61
C PHE A 94 6.38 26.83 9.10
N ARG A 95 5.69 25.92 9.79
CA ARG A 95 5.69 25.91 11.24
C ARG A 95 7.03 25.35 11.70
N ASP A 96 7.38 25.69 12.93
CA ASP A 96 8.51 25.07 13.63
C ASP A 96 8.50 23.54 13.41
N LEU A 97 9.59 22.99 12.87
CA LEU A 97 9.74 21.57 12.58
C LEU A 97 9.54 20.71 13.84
N SER A 98 9.76 21.28 15.03
CA SER A 98 9.49 20.61 16.31
C SER A 98 8.02 20.18 16.48
N GLN A 99 7.09 20.81 15.76
CA GLN A 99 5.67 20.46 15.79
C GLN A 99 5.31 19.28 14.88
N TYR A 100 6.21 18.90 13.97
CA TYR A 100 6.00 17.82 13.02
C TYR A 100 6.55 16.49 13.56
N GLN A 101 5.78 15.43 13.36
CA GLN A 101 6.20 14.06 13.63
C GLN A 101 5.66 13.11 12.55
N VAL A 102 6.37 12.01 12.35
CA VAL A 102 6.00 10.92 11.44
C VAL A 102 5.62 9.71 12.28
N LEU A 103 4.39 9.25 12.11
CA LEU A 103 3.88 8.02 12.72
C LEU A 103 3.90 6.88 11.68
N LEU A 104 4.60 5.79 11.99
CA LEU A 104 4.78 4.61 11.15
C LEU A 104 4.24 3.35 11.84
N GLY A 105 3.99 2.29 11.07
CA GLY A 105 3.62 0.98 11.60
C GLY A 105 2.20 0.91 12.16
N VAL A 106 1.31 1.80 11.72
CA VAL A 106 -0.07 1.92 12.21
C VAL A 106 -1.09 1.65 11.13
N THR A 107 -2.20 1.04 11.50
CA THR A 107 -3.39 0.90 10.64
C THR A 107 -4.54 1.78 11.12
N GLN A 108 -4.67 1.99 12.43
CA GLN A 108 -5.70 2.84 13.03
C GLN A 108 -5.04 4.03 13.72
N LEU A 109 -5.46 5.26 13.41
CA LEU A 109 -4.86 6.46 14.03
C LEU A 109 -5.27 6.61 15.49
N SER A 110 -6.50 6.23 15.86
CA SER A 110 -6.95 6.31 17.25
C SER A 110 -6.39 5.19 18.13
N ASN A 111 -5.94 4.09 17.51
CA ASN A 111 -5.41 2.90 18.19
C ASN A 111 -4.12 2.43 17.50
N PRO A 112 -3.00 3.17 17.63
CA PRO A 112 -1.78 2.90 16.88
C PRO A 112 -1.13 1.55 17.21
N GLY A 113 -1.36 1.00 18.41
CA GLY A 113 -0.82 -0.28 18.84
C GLY A 113 0.65 -0.21 19.28
N PRO A 114 1.20 -1.31 19.84
CA PRO A 114 2.51 -1.32 20.49
C PRO A 114 3.70 -1.27 19.52
N GLN A 115 3.48 -1.55 18.23
CA GLN A 115 4.52 -1.55 17.20
C GLN A 115 4.58 -0.23 16.41
N ALA A 116 3.73 0.73 16.77
CA ALA A 116 3.77 2.06 16.22
C ALA A 116 5.10 2.75 16.54
N CYS A 117 5.70 3.40 15.55
CA CYS A 117 6.89 4.20 15.74
C CYS A 117 6.58 5.66 15.44
N CYS A 118 6.81 6.54 16.42
CA CYS A 118 6.67 7.98 16.24
C CYS A 118 8.06 8.63 16.27
N LEU A 119 8.41 9.35 15.21
CA LEU A 119 9.71 9.97 15.00
C LEU A 119 9.54 11.46 14.69
N GLY A 120 10.45 12.29 15.22
CA GLY A 120 10.50 13.71 14.87
C GLY A 120 11.07 13.92 13.47
N VAL A 121 10.92 15.15 12.96
CA VAL A 121 11.47 15.57 11.67
C VAL A 121 12.79 16.31 11.88
N GLN A 122 13.87 15.86 11.24
CA GLN A 122 15.18 16.51 11.28
C GLN A 122 15.30 17.61 10.23
N GLN A 123 14.88 17.34 9.00
CA GLN A 123 14.87 18.31 7.92
C GLN A 123 13.75 18.02 6.92
N VAL A 124 13.34 19.06 6.22
CA VAL A 124 12.37 18.98 5.12
C VAL A 124 12.98 19.68 3.91
N ILE A 125 12.97 18.99 2.77
CA ILE A 125 13.48 19.46 1.49
C ILE A 125 12.31 19.55 0.54
N ILE A 126 11.88 20.78 0.26
CA ILE A 126 10.81 21.06 -0.71
C ILE A 126 11.43 21.24 -2.09
N HIS A 127 10.80 20.66 -3.11
CA HIS A 127 11.27 20.84 -4.48
C HIS A 127 11.25 22.33 -4.90
N PRO A 128 12.32 22.85 -5.50
CA PRO A 128 12.48 24.29 -5.76
C PRO A 128 11.47 24.87 -6.75
N MET A 129 10.87 24.04 -7.61
CA MET A 129 9.82 24.46 -8.55
C MET A 129 8.45 24.65 -7.89
N TYR A 130 8.28 24.23 -6.63
CA TYR A 130 6.99 24.32 -5.96
C TYR A 130 6.60 25.77 -5.68
N ALA A 131 5.49 26.21 -6.27
CA ALA A 131 5.00 27.58 -6.17
C ALA A 131 3.56 27.65 -5.62
N GLY A 132 3.07 26.57 -5.01
CA GLY A 132 1.74 26.48 -4.41
C GLY A 132 0.81 25.47 -5.09
N HIS A 133 -0.46 25.52 -4.73
CA HIS A 133 -1.45 24.54 -5.18
C HIS A 133 -1.54 24.46 -6.72
N THR A 134 -1.64 23.22 -7.23
CA THR A 134 -1.75 22.92 -8.68
C THR A 134 -0.55 23.33 -9.53
N THR A 135 0.57 23.69 -8.89
CA THR A 135 1.83 23.98 -9.58
C THR A 135 2.70 22.71 -9.67
N SER A 136 3.71 22.76 -10.52
CA SER A 136 4.74 21.72 -10.56
C SER A 136 5.54 21.68 -9.25
N GLY A 137 6.23 20.58 -9.00
CA GLY A 137 7.11 20.46 -7.84
C GLY A 137 6.41 20.10 -6.53
N ASP A 138 5.17 19.60 -6.54
CA ASP A 138 4.47 19.25 -5.30
C ASP A 138 4.98 17.94 -4.67
N ILE A 139 6.24 17.96 -4.22
CA ILE A 139 6.98 16.85 -3.65
C ILE A 139 7.97 17.38 -2.60
N ALA A 140 8.11 16.64 -1.51
CA ALA A 140 9.07 16.93 -0.45
C ALA A 140 9.71 15.65 0.09
N LEU A 141 10.99 15.75 0.45
CA LEU A 141 11.71 14.75 1.23
C LEU A 141 11.74 15.18 2.69
N VAL A 142 11.55 14.22 3.59
CA VAL A 142 11.52 14.42 5.03
C VAL A 142 12.52 13.47 5.66
N GLN A 143 13.58 14.00 6.26
CA GLN A 143 14.52 13.19 7.02
C GLN A 143 13.99 13.01 8.45
N LEU A 144 13.96 11.77 8.91
CA LEU A 144 13.55 11.39 10.26
C LEU A 144 14.68 11.69 11.25
N SER A 145 14.33 12.04 12.49
CA SER A 145 15.32 12.37 13.54
C SER A 145 16.24 11.22 13.94
N ARG A 146 15.89 9.99 13.55
CA ARG A 146 16.73 8.79 13.64
C ARG A 146 16.23 7.74 12.66
N LYS A 147 17.08 6.77 12.37
CA LYS A 147 16.72 5.57 11.61
C LYS A 147 15.62 4.78 12.32
N VAL A 148 14.62 4.34 11.54
CA VAL A 148 13.59 3.42 11.97
C VAL A 148 14.10 1.98 11.87
N GLN A 149 13.67 1.14 12.80
CA GLN A 149 13.88 -0.29 12.70
C GLN A 149 12.77 -0.91 11.84
N TYR A 150 13.16 -1.65 10.81
CA TYR A 150 12.19 -2.35 9.99
C TYR A 150 11.50 -3.46 10.78
N SER A 151 10.23 -3.64 10.44
CA SER A 151 9.38 -4.70 10.97
C SER A 151 8.38 -5.09 9.88
N TYR A 152 7.58 -6.12 10.13
CA TYR A 152 6.51 -6.49 9.20
C TYR A 152 5.45 -5.38 8.99
N LEU A 153 5.42 -4.35 9.86
CA LEU A 153 4.55 -3.16 9.72
C LEU A 153 5.27 -1.92 9.19
N ILE A 154 6.61 -1.95 9.11
CA ILE A 154 7.45 -0.81 8.72
C ILE A 154 8.49 -1.29 7.71
N LEU A 155 8.23 -1.06 6.43
CA LEU A 155 9.11 -1.41 5.31
C LEU A 155 9.06 -0.31 4.26
N PRO A 156 10.16 -0.05 3.53
CA PRO A 156 10.18 0.99 2.52
C PRO A 156 9.42 0.59 1.25
N ILE A 157 8.90 1.57 0.51
CA ILE A 157 8.38 1.40 -0.85
C ILE A 157 9.51 1.58 -1.87
N CYS A 158 9.44 0.90 -3.01
CA CYS A 158 10.42 1.12 -4.07
C CYS A 158 10.14 2.40 -4.84
N LEU A 159 11.20 3.07 -5.30
CA LEU A 159 11.11 4.22 -6.20
C LEU A 159 11.36 3.80 -7.65
N PRO A 160 10.67 4.39 -8.63
CA PRO A 160 10.88 4.13 -10.04
C PRO A 160 12.04 4.94 -10.60
N ASP A 161 12.81 4.37 -11.53
CA ASP A 161 13.68 5.18 -12.38
C ASP A 161 12.86 5.96 -13.42
N ALA A 162 13.49 6.91 -14.11
CA ALA A 162 12.88 7.80 -15.09
C ALA A 162 12.44 7.08 -16.37
N SER A 163 12.99 5.90 -16.65
CA SER A 163 12.65 5.08 -17.80
C SER A 163 11.41 4.21 -17.56
N LEU A 164 11.07 3.93 -16.29
CA LEU A 164 9.95 3.08 -15.91
C LEU A 164 8.61 3.67 -16.35
N LYS A 165 7.79 2.86 -17.00
CA LYS A 165 6.50 3.26 -17.55
C LYS A 165 5.35 2.74 -16.72
N PHE A 166 4.41 3.64 -16.46
CA PHE A 166 3.11 3.30 -15.93
C PHE A 166 2.03 3.56 -16.99
N PRO A 167 1.70 2.57 -17.83
CA PRO A 167 0.79 2.78 -18.96
C PRO A 167 -0.64 3.10 -18.50
N PRO A 168 -1.41 3.87 -19.29
CA PRO A 168 -2.84 4.09 -19.04
C PRO A 168 -3.59 2.77 -18.83
N GLY A 169 -4.55 2.76 -17.91
CA GLY A 169 -5.31 1.57 -17.52
C GLY A 169 -4.61 0.67 -16.50
N LYS A 170 -3.29 0.82 -16.27
CA LYS A 170 -2.61 0.09 -15.19
C LYS A 170 -3.27 0.44 -13.85
N VAL A 171 -3.67 -0.59 -13.11
CA VAL A 171 -4.39 -0.43 -11.85
C VAL A 171 -3.40 -0.37 -10.70
N CYS A 172 -3.52 0.68 -9.90
CA CYS A 172 -2.66 1.00 -8.77
C CYS A 172 -3.51 1.13 -7.49
N TRP A 173 -2.86 1.03 -6.33
CA TRP A 173 -3.50 1.27 -5.04
C TRP A 173 -3.16 2.67 -4.54
N VAL A 174 -4.18 3.35 -4.01
CA VAL A 174 -4.01 4.57 -3.22
C VAL A 174 -4.49 4.29 -1.80
N THR A 175 -3.74 4.78 -0.82
CA THR A 175 -4.04 4.59 0.60
C THR A 175 -3.95 5.88 1.38
N GLY A 176 -4.76 5.99 2.44
CA GLY A 176 -4.73 7.13 3.34
C GLY A 176 -5.83 7.12 4.39
N TRP A 177 -5.76 8.10 5.30
CA TRP A 177 -6.73 8.33 6.37
C TRP A 177 -7.58 9.58 6.11
N GLY A 178 -7.58 10.05 4.87
CA GLY A 178 -8.39 11.17 4.45
C GLY A 178 -9.89 10.87 4.56
N ASN A 179 -10.64 11.90 4.24
CA ASN A 179 -12.09 11.90 4.31
C ASN A 179 -12.69 10.84 3.37
N LEU A 180 -13.76 10.18 3.83
CA LEU A 180 -14.47 9.19 3.00
C LEU A 180 -15.15 9.82 1.79
N ARG A 181 -15.53 11.10 1.91
CA ARG A 181 -16.12 12.00 0.90
C ARG A 181 -15.79 13.44 1.28
N HIS A 182 -16.08 14.39 0.38
CA HIS A 182 -15.95 15.81 0.73
C HIS A 182 -16.67 16.13 2.06
N SER A 183 -15.93 16.69 3.02
CA SER A 183 -16.40 17.02 4.38
C SER A 183 -16.90 15.85 5.26
N VAL A 184 -16.64 14.59 4.89
CA VAL A 184 -16.98 13.43 5.73
C VAL A 184 -15.70 12.80 6.27
N ASN A 185 -15.38 13.12 7.53
CA ASN A 185 -14.22 12.57 8.21
C ASN A 185 -14.33 11.05 8.36
N LEU A 186 -13.17 10.39 8.42
CA LEU A 186 -13.09 8.97 8.73
C LEU A 186 -13.53 8.74 10.18
N PRO A 187 -14.50 7.83 10.46
CA PRO A 187 -14.93 7.58 11.83
C PRO A 187 -13.83 6.92 12.65
N SER A 188 -13.88 7.10 13.98
CA SER A 188 -13.05 6.34 14.91
C SER A 188 -13.23 4.83 14.67
N PRO A 189 -12.15 4.01 14.64
CA PRO A 189 -10.78 4.31 15.09
C PRO A 189 -9.85 4.84 13.99
N GLN A 190 -10.41 5.39 12.90
CA GLN A 190 -9.68 5.90 11.75
C GLN A 190 -8.78 4.83 11.13
N THR A 191 -9.40 3.73 10.67
CA THR A 191 -8.72 2.64 9.96
C THR A 191 -8.27 3.06 8.57
N LEU A 192 -7.02 2.81 8.22
CA LEU A 192 -6.43 3.11 6.92
C LEU A 192 -7.32 2.58 5.80
N GLN A 193 -7.63 3.44 4.82
CA GLN A 193 -8.44 3.08 3.67
C GLN A 193 -7.55 2.77 2.47
N LYS A 194 -8.04 1.94 1.55
CA LYS A 194 -7.39 1.59 0.30
C LYS A 194 -8.38 1.60 -0.87
N VAL A 195 -7.91 2.03 -2.03
CA VAL A 195 -8.71 2.05 -3.26
C VAL A 195 -7.86 1.72 -4.48
N LYS A 196 -8.41 0.92 -5.39
CA LYS A 196 -7.83 0.71 -6.72
C LYS A 196 -8.22 1.85 -7.65
N VAL A 197 -7.24 2.42 -8.34
CA VAL A 197 -7.43 3.45 -9.36
C VAL A 197 -6.65 3.10 -10.63
N PRO A 198 -7.24 3.19 -11.83
CA PRO A 198 -6.49 3.04 -13.07
C PRO A 198 -5.79 4.35 -13.42
N ILE A 199 -4.61 4.25 -14.00
CA ILE A 199 -3.89 5.39 -14.55
C ILE A 199 -4.62 5.94 -15.77
N ILE A 200 -4.67 7.27 -15.89
CA ILE A 200 -5.27 8.00 -17.00
C ILE A 200 -4.16 8.68 -17.77
N ASP A 201 -4.21 8.57 -19.11
CA ASP A 201 -3.33 9.30 -20.01
C ASP A 201 -3.36 10.81 -19.74
N SER A 202 -2.21 11.48 -19.77
CA SER A 202 -2.10 12.91 -19.45
C SER A 202 -2.95 13.80 -20.35
N LYS A 203 -3.03 13.51 -21.66
CA LYS A 203 -3.87 14.28 -22.60
C LYS A 203 -5.34 14.06 -22.26
N LYS A 204 -5.72 12.80 -21.98
CA LYS A 204 -7.09 12.49 -21.56
C LYS A 204 -7.46 13.18 -20.26
N CYS A 205 -6.55 13.22 -19.29
CA CYS A 205 -6.76 13.92 -18.04
C CYS A 205 -7.00 15.41 -18.25
N ALA A 206 -6.17 16.06 -19.08
CA ALA A 206 -6.36 17.46 -19.44
C ALA A 206 -7.70 17.72 -20.16
N GLU A 207 -8.15 16.82 -21.04
CA GLU A 207 -9.49 16.90 -21.64
C GLU A 207 -10.61 16.82 -20.60
N LEU A 208 -10.51 15.91 -19.63
CA LEU A 208 -11.52 15.75 -18.59
C LEU A 208 -11.65 17.03 -17.75
N TYR A 209 -10.52 17.64 -17.37
CA TYR A 209 -10.53 18.90 -16.62
C TYR A 209 -11.11 20.08 -17.41
N ARG A 210 -11.03 20.06 -18.75
CA ARG A 210 -11.70 21.06 -19.60
C ARG A 210 -13.22 20.88 -19.69
N LYS A 211 -13.76 19.69 -19.41
CA LYS A 211 -15.21 19.46 -19.45
C LYS A 211 -15.93 20.20 -18.34
N ASN A 212 -17.13 20.69 -18.65
CA ASN A 212 -18.05 21.36 -17.73
C ASN A 212 -17.43 22.56 -17.00
N MET A 213 -16.41 23.20 -17.60
CA MET A 213 -15.89 24.48 -17.14
C MET A 213 -16.84 25.58 -17.64
N GLY A 214 -17.27 26.47 -16.74
CA GLY A 214 -18.01 27.67 -17.13
C GLY A 214 -17.12 28.59 -17.98
N ASP A 215 -17.76 29.36 -18.87
CA ASP A 215 -17.05 30.32 -19.72
C ASP A 215 -16.17 31.26 -18.87
N GLY A 216 -14.91 31.43 -19.27
CA GLY A 216 -13.97 32.38 -18.62
C GLY A 216 -13.07 31.83 -17.50
N LEU A 217 -13.13 30.53 -17.18
CA LEU A 217 -12.19 29.93 -16.22
C LEU A 217 -10.93 29.40 -16.91
N ASN A 218 -9.75 29.72 -16.36
CA ASN A 218 -8.49 29.13 -16.82
C ASN A 218 -8.46 27.63 -16.52
N PRO A 219 -8.27 26.76 -17.52
CA PRO A 219 -8.19 25.32 -17.28
C PRO A 219 -6.99 24.99 -16.41
N ARG A 220 -7.20 24.13 -15.41
CA ARG A 220 -6.09 23.52 -14.67
C ARG A 220 -5.23 22.75 -15.68
N ILE A 221 -3.97 23.13 -15.78
CA ILE A 221 -3.02 22.53 -16.72
C ILE A 221 -2.39 21.32 -16.03
N ILE A 222 -2.48 20.15 -16.67
CA ILE A 222 -1.75 18.97 -16.24
C ILE A 222 -0.32 19.10 -16.75
N GLN A 223 0.63 19.21 -15.82
CA GLN A 223 2.04 19.41 -16.11
C GLN A 223 2.75 18.06 -16.35
N ASP A 224 3.96 18.09 -16.91
CA ASP A 224 4.73 16.88 -17.23
C ASP A 224 5.18 16.09 -15.99
N ASP A 225 5.36 16.80 -14.87
CA ASP A 225 5.69 16.24 -13.57
C ASP A 225 4.47 15.66 -12.82
N MET A 226 3.31 15.60 -13.50
CA MET A 226 2.05 15.07 -12.95
C MET A 226 1.61 13.79 -13.66
N ILE A 227 0.92 12.92 -12.92
CA ILE A 227 0.26 11.71 -13.41
C ILE A 227 -1.17 11.68 -12.85
N CYS A 228 -2.13 11.28 -13.68
CA CYS A 228 -3.53 11.20 -13.28
C CYS A 228 -3.96 9.76 -13.07
N ALA A 229 -4.85 9.54 -12.10
CA ALA A 229 -5.49 8.24 -11.88
C ALA A 229 -6.89 8.40 -11.31
N GLY A 230 -7.75 7.43 -11.62
CA GLY A 230 -9.13 7.41 -11.12
C GLY A 230 -10.13 6.99 -12.19
N TYR A 231 -11.41 7.20 -11.89
CA TYR A 231 -12.52 6.84 -12.77
C TYR A 231 -13.17 8.10 -13.33
N PRO A 232 -13.20 8.31 -14.67
CA PRO A 232 -13.82 9.48 -15.28
C PRO A 232 -15.27 9.72 -14.85
N GLU A 233 -16.00 8.66 -14.49
CA GLU A 233 -17.39 8.73 -14.06
C GLU A 233 -17.57 9.29 -12.64
N GLY A 234 -16.50 9.48 -11.86
CA GLY A 234 -16.58 9.96 -10.48
C GLY A 234 -17.08 8.88 -9.51
N ARG A 235 -16.33 7.79 -9.37
CA ARG A 235 -16.69 6.63 -8.53
C ARG A 235 -15.96 6.59 -7.19
N ARG A 236 -14.65 6.45 -7.25
CA ARG A 236 -13.75 6.34 -6.10
C ARG A 236 -12.50 7.14 -6.39
N ASP A 237 -11.97 7.81 -5.38
CA ASP A 237 -10.88 8.76 -5.52
C ASP A 237 -10.18 8.99 -4.18
N ALA A 238 -8.98 9.57 -4.21
CA ALA A 238 -8.36 10.17 -3.03
C ALA A 238 -9.15 11.42 -2.60
N CYS A 239 -9.09 11.78 -1.33
CA CYS A 239 -9.82 12.91 -0.77
C CYS A 239 -8.96 13.73 0.21
N LYS A 240 -9.54 14.79 0.79
CA LYS A 240 -8.85 15.63 1.78
C LYS A 240 -8.28 14.77 2.92
N GLY A 241 -6.99 14.92 3.21
CA GLY A 241 -6.25 14.14 4.21
C GLY A 241 -5.47 12.95 3.62
N ASP A 242 -5.73 12.56 2.37
CA ASP A 242 -4.87 11.61 1.66
C ASP A 242 -3.64 12.28 1.01
N SER A 243 -3.60 13.61 1.00
CA SER A 243 -2.47 14.45 0.54
C SER A 243 -1.12 13.91 0.98
N GLY A 244 -0.17 13.81 0.06
CA GLY A 244 1.15 13.24 0.31
C GLY A 244 1.18 11.71 0.38
N GLY A 245 0.04 11.05 0.47
CA GLY A 245 -0.08 9.60 0.50
C GLY A 245 0.35 8.92 -0.80
N PRO A 246 0.64 7.62 -0.75
CA PRO A 246 1.16 6.88 -1.89
C PRO A 246 0.08 6.49 -2.91
N MET A 247 0.44 6.55 -4.19
CA MET A 247 -0.14 5.73 -5.25
C MET A 247 0.90 4.67 -5.68
N VAL A 248 0.67 3.40 -5.34
CA VAL A 248 1.60 2.29 -5.63
C VAL A 248 1.08 1.37 -6.72
N CYS A 249 1.98 0.95 -7.61
CA CYS A 249 1.68 0.01 -8.68
C CYS A 249 2.60 -1.20 -8.60
N LEU A 250 2.09 -2.39 -8.93
CA LEU A 250 2.91 -3.61 -8.98
C LEU A 250 3.73 -3.64 -10.28
N ILE A 251 5.05 -3.79 -10.16
CA ILE A 251 6.01 -3.89 -11.27
C ILE A 251 6.84 -5.15 -11.05
N GLY A 252 6.69 -6.14 -11.94
CA GLY A 252 7.22 -7.49 -11.71
C GLY A 252 6.68 -8.05 -10.40
N GLN A 253 7.57 -8.22 -9.42
CA GLN A 253 7.22 -8.73 -8.08
C GLN A 253 7.20 -7.65 -7.00
N SER A 254 7.57 -6.41 -7.30
CA SER A 254 7.71 -5.34 -6.30
C SER A 254 6.64 -4.26 -6.45
N TRP A 255 6.18 -3.73 -5.33
CA TRP A 255 5.36 -2.51 -5.31
C TRP A 255 6.26 -1.28 -5.47
N VAL A 256 5.89 -0.41 -6.39
CA VAL A 256 6.64 0.80 -6.73
C VAL A 256 5.75 2.03 -6.56
N LEU A 257 6.30 3.09 -5.98
CA LEU A 257 5.62 4.38 -5.80
C LEU A 257 5.52 5.10 -7.15
N ALA A 258 4.36 5.02 -7.79
CA ALA A 258 4.13 5.66 -9.09
C ALA A 258 3.73 7.13 -8.95
N GLY A 259 3.04 7.48 -7.87
CA GLY A 259 2.60 8.84 -7.61
C GLY A 259 2.48 9.19 -6.14
N ILE A 260 2.49 10.50 -5.85
CA ILE A 260 2.17 11.08 -4.54
C ILE A 260 0.88 11.89 -4.70
N VAL A 261 -0.12 11.67 -3.83
CA VAL A 261 -1.39 12.41 -3.85
C VAL A 261 -1.11 13.91 -3.71
N SER A 262 -1.45 14.70 -4.74
CA SER A 262 -1.09 16.11 -4.83
C SER A 262 -2.33 17.00 -4.79
N TRP A 263 -3.20 16.92 -5.79
CA TRP A 263 -4.41 17.75 -5.85
C TRP A 263 -5.55 17.09 -6.63
N GLY A 264 -6.75 17.66 -6.50
CA GLY A 264 -7.97 17.22 -7.18
C GLY A 264 -9.09 18.23 -6.95
N GLU A 265 -10.13 18.17 -7.77
CA GLU A 265 -11.33 19.01 -7.59
C GLU A 265 -12.42 18.17 -6.92
N GLY A 266 -12.55 18.33 -5.61
CA GLY A 266 -13.44 17.51 -4.79
C GLY A 266 -12.96 16.07 -4.68
N CYS A 267 -13.86 15.15 -4.33
CA CYS A 267 -13.53 13.74 -4.17
C CYS A 267 -14.50 12.91 -5.02
N ALA A 268 -13.97 12.15 -5.98
CA ALA A 268 -14.75 11.32 -6.90
C ALA A 268 -15.80 12.11 -7.70
N ILE A 269 -15.44 13.31 -8.15
CA ILE A 269 -16.30 14.11 -9.03
C ILE A 269 -16.12 13.65 -10.48
N LYS A 270 -17.23 13.55 -11.22
CA LYS A 270 -17.20 13.19 -12.65
C LYS A 270 -16.31 14.17 -13.43
N ASN A 271 -15.46 13.64 -14.31
CA ASN A 271 -14.48 14.39 -15.09
C ASN A 271 -13.41 15.15 -14.27
N ARG A 272 -13.23 14.82 -12.99
CA ARG A 272 -12.20 15.40 -12.11
C ARG A 272 -11.39 14.28 -11.45
N PRO A 273 -10.54 13.59 -12.23
CA PRO A 273 -9.70 12.54 -11.67
C PRO A 273 -8.64 13.12 -10.71
N GLY A 274 -8.17 12.33 -9.76
CA GLY A 274 -7.05 12.73 -8.90
C GLY A 274 -5.76 12.96 -9.68
N VAL A 275 -4.99 13.97 -9.26
CA VAL A 275 -3.69 14.33 -9.83
C VAL A 275 -2.60 14.10 -8.78
N TYR A 276 -1.54 13.45 -9.23
CA TYR A 276 -0.44 12.97 -8.40
C TYR A 276 0.88 13.48 -8.95
N SER A 277 1.87 13.72 -8.10
CA SER A 277 3.24 14.01 -8.52
C SER A 277 3.86 12.74 -9.11
N ARG A 278 4.41 12.80 -10.33
CA ARG A 278 4.93 11.65 -11.10
C ARG A 278 6.36 11.31 -10.68
N LEU A 279 6.57 10.20 -9.97
CA LEU A 279 7.90 9.88 -9.40
C LEU A 279 8.99 9.67 -10.45
N THR A 280 8.66 9.18 -11.64
CA THR A 280 9.64 9.00 -12.73
C THR A 280 10.23 10.34 -13.21
N TYR A 281 9.51 11.46 -13.02
CA TYR A 281 10.03 12.80 -13.31
C TYR A 281 11.06 13.27 -12.26
N TYR A 282 10.93 12.79 -11.02
CA TYR A 282 11.68 13.29 -9.88
C TYR A 282 12.91 12.45 -9.50
N GLU A 283 13.25 11.40 -10.25
CA GLU A 283 14.40 10.52 -9.96
C GLU A 283 15.68 11.32 -9.65
N ASN A 284 16.10 12.17 -10.58
CA ASN A 284 17.34 12.95 -10.46
C ASN A 284 17.33 13.85 -9.22
N TRP A 285 16.19 14.47 -8.93
CA TRP A 285 16.05 15.34 -7.75
C TRP A 285 16.18 14.52 -6.46
N ILE A 286 15.48 13.39 -6.36
CA ILE A 286 15.56 12.49 -5.19
C ILE A 286 17.00 12.00 -5.01
N HIS A 287 17.63 11.52 -6.08
CA HIS A 287 18.99 11.00 -6.06
C HIS A 287 20.02 12.07 -5.67
N SER A 288 19.79 13.35 -6.01
CA SER A 288 20.69 14.44 -5.62
C SER A 288 20.76 14.69 -4.10
N TYR A 289 19.73 14.31 -3.35
CA TYR A 289 19.69 14.42 -1.89
C TYR A 289 19.92 13.09 -1.17
N ILE A 290 19.64 11.96 -1.82
CA ILE A 290 19.77 10.60 -1.26
C ILE A 290 20.53 9.71 -2.28
N PRO A 291 21.86 9.89 -2.45
CA PRO A 291 22.62 9.18 -3.49
C PRO A 291 22.64 7.65 -3.34
N GLU A 292 22.38 7.14 -2.14
CA GLU A 292 22.34 5.70 -1.84
C GLU A 292 21.00 5.04 -2.19
N ILE A 293 19.97 5.82 -2.55
CA ILE A 293 18.64 5.28 -2.85
C ILE A 293 18.68 4.47 -4.15
N GLN A 294 18.03 3.31 -4.15
CA GLN A 294 17.94 2.45 -5.32
C GLN A 294 16.62 2.66 -6.06
N PHE A 295 16.71 2.72 -7.39
CA PHE A 295 15.56 2.86 -8.28
C PHE A 295 15.28 1.55 -9.03
N VAL A 296 13.99 1.24 -9.16
CA VAL A 296 13.49 0.10 -9.94
C VAL A 296 13.43 0.50 -11.40
N LYS A 297 14.12 -0.29 -12.22
CA LYS A 297 14.12 -0.16 -13.68
C LYS A 297 13.00 -0.95 -14.32
N GLU A 298 12.69 -0.64 -15.59
CA GLU A 298 11.90 -1.57 -16.41
C GLU A 298 12.55 -2.96 -16.34
N PRO A 299 11.75 -4.03 -16.16
CA PRO A 299 12.25 -5.38 -16.37
C PRO A 299 12.84 -5.45 -17.78
N SER A 300 14.13 -5.77 -17.89
CA SER A 300 14.73 -6.14 -19.17
C SER A 300 13.89 -7.27 -19.76
N ASP A 301 13.39 -7.07 -20.98
CA ASP A 301 12.45 -7.91 -21.74
C ASP A 301 12.32 -9.36 -21.19
N PRO A 302 11.14 -9.78 -20.69
CA PRO A 302 10.98 -11.10 -20.10
C PRO A 302 11.40 -12.17 -21.11
N THR A 303 12.34 -13.03 -20.72
CA THR A 303 12.74 -14.15 -21.54
C THR A 303 11.50 -15.00 -21.87
N PRO A 304 11.44 -15.70 -23.02
CA PRO A 304 10.25 -16.47 -23.43
C PRO A 304 9.69 -17.47 -22.40
N ARG A 305 10.48 -17.83 -21.37
CA ARG A 305 10.06 -18.70 -20.27
C ARG A 305 9.16 -17.99 -19.24
N ASP A 306 9.32 -16.69 -19.08
CA ASP A 306 8.56 -15.89 -18.12
C ASP A 306 7.12 -15.66 -18.61
N TRP A 307 6.93 -15.47 -19.92
CA TRP A 307 5.61 -15.47 -20.57
C TRP A 307 4.81 -16.74 -20.29
N GLN A 308 5.46 -17.91 -20.32
CA GLN A 308 4.79 -19.18 -20.05
C GLN A 308 4.35 -19.32 -18.60
N LYS A 309 5.08 -18.73 -17.64
CA LYS A 309 4.68 -18.70 -16.23
C LYS A 309 3.53 -17.71 -15.99
N GLU A 310 3.56 -16.57 -16.64
CA GLU A 310 2.53 -15.53 -16.49
C GLU A 310 1.20 -15.94 -17.15
N ILE A 311 1.24 -16.57 -18.32
CA ILE A 311 0.06 -17.19 -18.96
C ILE A 311 -0.52 -18.32 -18.08
N ARG A 312 0.33 -19.09 -17.38
CA ARG A 312 -0.13 -20.11 -16.42
C ARG A 312 -0.72 -19.50 -15.15
N ALA A 313 -0.19 -18.38 -14.68
CA ALA A 313 -0.67 -17.68 -13.49
C ALA A 313 -1.98 -16.89 -13.74
N GLN A 314 -2.23 -16.45 -14.98
CA GLN A 314 -3.48 -15.77 -15.37
C GLN A 314 -4.65 -16.72 -15.66
N LYS A 315 -4.39 -18.03 -15.81
CA LYS A 315 -5.44 -19.05 -15.73
C LYS A 315 -5.82 -19.26 -14.27
N HIS A 316 -6.83 -18.54 -13.81
CA HIS A 316 -7.43 -18.69 -12.48
C HIS A 316 -7.84 -20.14 -12.17
N PRO A 317 -7.89 -20.53 -10.87
CA PRO A 317 -8.35 -21.85 -10.43
C PRO A 317 -9.80 -22.05 -10.87
N GLY A 318 -10.06 -23.15 -11.56
CA GLY A 318 -11.38 -23.50 -12.05
C GLY A 318 -12.42 -23.46 -10.95
N VAL A 319 -13.43 -22.63 -11.14
CA VAL A 319 -14.73 -22.81 -10.51
C VAL A 319 -15.30 -24.10 -11.11
N HIS A 320 -15.31 -25.18 -10.33
CA HIS A 320 -16.13 -26.35 -10.67
C HIS A 320 -17.60 -25.93 -10.55
N LEU A 321 -18.23 -25.63 -11.68
CA LEU A 321 -19.67 -25.68 -11.83
C LEU A 321 -20.05 -27.14 -12.17
N PRO A 322 -21.01 -27.76 -11.46
CA PRO A 322 -21.47 -29.10 -11.81
C PRO A 322 -22.13 -29.06 -13.19
N GLY A 323 -21.73 -30.00 -14.04
CA GLY A 323 -22.15 -30.07 -15.43
C GLY A 323 -23.65 -30.27 -15.59
N TYR A 324 -24.24 -29.47 -16.49
CA TYR A 324 -25.50 -29.81 -17.13
C TYR A 324 -25.26 -31.01 -18.05
N ALA A 325 -25.83 -32.16 -17.70
CA ALA A 325 -25.99 -33.29 -18.60
C ALA A 325 -27.20 -33.05 -19.52
N SER A 326 -27.00 -33.27 -20.81
CA SER A 326 -28.03 -33.27 -21.86
C SER A 326 -29.03 -34.44 -21.69
N PRO A 327 -30.27 -34.32 -22.20
CA PRO A 327 -31.38 -35.18 -21.80
C PRO A 327 -31.57 -36.35 -22.78
N LEU A 328 -30.93 -37.49 -22.54
CA LEU A 328 -31.26 -38.75 -23.22
C LEU A 328 -30.89 -39.94 -22.32
N SER A 329 -31.74 -40.24 -21.32
CA SER A 329 -31.93 -41.59 -20.73
C SER A 329 -32.72 -41.49 -19.41
N VAL A 330 -33.96 -40.99 -19.45
CA VAL A 330 -34.91 -41.18 -18.35
C VAL A 330 -35.96 -42.17 -18.81
N SER A 331 -35.61 -43.44 -18.76
CA SER A 331 -36.50 -44.59 -18.91
C SER A 331 -35.70 -45.81 -18.48
N LEU A 332 -35.75 -46.19 -17.20
CA LEU A 332 -35.54 -47.57 -16.67
C LEU A 332 -35.21 -47.69 -15.17
N LEU A 333 -35.20 -46.61 -14.37
CA LEU A 333 -34.87 -46.71 -12.92
C LEU A 333 -35.99 -46.22 -11.98
N ILE A 334 -37.25 -46.32 -12.40
CA ILE A 334 -38.43 -46.12 -11.52
C ILE A 334 -39.06 -47.48 -11.09
N PHE A 335 -38.45 -48.61 -11.43
CA PHE A 335 -39.04 -49.94 -11.16
C PHE A 335 -38.43 -50.78 -10.01
N SER A 336 -37.57 -50.22 -9.14
CA SER A 336 -36.98 -51.01 -8.03
C SER A 336 -37.04 -50.40 -6.63
N ILE A 337 -37.91 -49.41 -6.38
CA ILE A 337 -38.14 -48.89 -5.01
C ILE A 337 -39.64 -48.93 -4.63
N CYS A 338 -40.40 -49.88 -5.21
CA CYS A 338 -41.80 -50.13 -4.82
C CYS A 338 -42.06 -51.54 -4.24
N LEU A 339 -41.03 -52.27 -3.82
CA LEU A 339 -41.18 -53.65 -3.32
C LEU A 339 -40.57 -53.92 -1.93
N LEU A 340 -40.42 -52.89 -1.09
CA LEU A 340 -39.95 -53.04 0.29
C LEU A 340 -40.83 -52.31 1.35
N ILE A 341 -42.09 -51.98 1.03
CA ILE A 341 -43.05 -51.42 2.02
C ILE A 341 -44.32 -52.29 2.17
N LEU A 342 -44.33 -53.53 1.67
CA LEU A 342 -45.38 -54.50 2.00
C LEU A 342 -44.78 -55.91 2.16
N MET A 343 -44.07 -56.11 3.28
CA MET A 343 -44.08 -57.33 4.12
C MET A 343 -43.63 -56.96 5.52
#